data_AF-A0A2E8Z0X6-F1
#
_entry.id   AF-A0A2E8Z0X6-F1
#
_cell.length_a   1.000
_cell.length_b   1.000
_cell.length_c   1.000
_cell.angle_alpha   90.00
_cell.angle_beta   90.00
_cell.angle_gamma   90.00
#
_symmetry.space_group_name_H-M   'P 1'
#
loop_
_entity.id
_entity.type
_entity.pdbx_description
1 polymer ?
#
loop_
_entity_poly.entity_id
_entity_poly.type
_entity_poly.pdbx_seq_one_letter_code
_entity_poly.pdbx_strand_id
1 'polypeptide(L)'
;MVSRTSRQGTAAHRRAQAAFRAVGVILATAMVMVGLQAAAPRNAAATTTPAIWVGSPIRGTWGVPGDTSTTPGCCPAHHMLFKASPRNDWSVDLSSIPSGDDRVLLYAAPSDGRLASRVSARVLQLIDDNACRYGGGGDLVTVGIYFDNVLRGRVTFAHVARNPALRVNGTISRWGGWIGNVDRGIRRDPACWTGPHVHFEMRAEREYSCWNKGLRTGNGLSRSNFLGFITGPTTARSSQRCP
;
A
#
# COMPACT_ATOMS: atom_id res chain seq x y z
N MET A 1 -46.33 -11.13 60.09
CA MET A 1 -46.83 -12.44 59.61
C MET A 1 -45.69 -13.12 58.87
N VAL A 2 -45.21 -14.25 59.42
CA VAL A 2 -44.61 -15.46 58.78
C VAL A 2 -43.59 -15.25 57.64
N SER A 3 -42.41 -15.87 57.55
CA SER A 3 -41.53 -16.67 58.41
C SER A 3 -40.24 -16.90 57.60
N ARG A 4 -39.09 -16.99 58.29
CA ARG A 4 -37.80 -17.50 57.79
C ARG A 4 -37.89 -18.98 57.41
N THR A 5 -36.99 -19.43 56.52
CA THR A 5 -36.06 -20.61 56.64
C THR A 5 -35.30 -20.76 55.31
N SER A 6 -33.96 -20.62 55.19
CA SER A 6 -32.85 -21.44 55.75
C SER A 6 -32.94 -22.92 55.40
N ARG A 7 -31.95 -23.44 54.63
CA ARG A 7 -31.17 -24.62 55.03
C ARG A 7 -29.94 -24.86 54.13
N GLN A 8 -28.78 -24.72 54.76
CA GLN A 8 -27.54 -25.44 54.47
C GLN A 8 -27.71 -26.93 54.84
N GLY A 9 -26.84 -27.78 54.28
CA GLY A 9 -26.55 -29.14 54.78
C GLY A 9 -25.67 -29.91 53.78
N THR A 10 -24.34 -29.91 53.94
CA THR A 10 -23.51 -30.94 54.63
C THR A 10 -23.56 -32.32 53.94
N ALA A 11 -22.53 -32.73 53.21
CA ALA A 11 -21.26 -33.33 53.68
C ALA A 11 -21.33 -34.84 53.98
N ALA A 12 -20.35 -35.54 53.40
CA ALA A 12 -19.67 -36.75 53.88
C ALA A 12 -20.37 -38.12 53.80
N HIS A 13 -19.73 -39.04 53.05
CA HIS A 13 -19.50 -40.47 53.34
C HIS A 13 -19.05 -41.16 52.03
N ARG A 14 -18.07 -42.05 51.92
CA ARG A 14 -17.17 -42.77 52.83
C ARG A 14 -15.97 -43.25 52.00
N ARG A 15 -14.83 -43.39 52.67
CA ARG A 15 -13.61 -44.04 52.18
C ARG A 15 -13.78 -45.56 52.09
N ALA A 16 -12.83 -46.16 51.35
CA ALA A 16 -12.28 -47.52 51.48
C ALA A 16 -13.00 -48.65 50.74
N GLN A 17 -12.33 -49.23 49.75
CA GLN A 17 -11.76 -50.58 49.88
C GLN A 17 -10.73 -50.86 48.78
N ALA A 18 -9.70 -51.59 49.17
CA ALA A 18 -8.45 -51.77 48.47
C ALA A 18 -8.45 -53.06 47.63
N ALA A 19 -7.65 -53.00 46.56
CA ALA A 19 -6.68 -53.99 46.12
C ALA A 19 -7.09 -55.27 45.37
N PHE A 20 -6.12 -55.65 44.52
CA PHE A 20 -5.86 -56.91 43.83
C PHE A 20 -6.58 -57.19 42.51
N ARG A 21 -5.83 -56.99 41.41
CA ARG A 21 -5.29 -58.11 40.63
C ARG A 21 -4.18 -57.63 39.67
N ALA A 22 -2.96 -58.06 39.96
CA ALA A 22 -1.83 -58.05 39.04
C ALA A 22 -1.85 -59.33 38.21
N VAL A 23 -1.61 -59.23 36.89
CA VAL A 23 -0.93 -60.16 35.95
C VAL A 23 -0.93 -59.35 34.64
N GLY A 24 0.17 -58.76 34.18
CA GLY A 24 1.34 -59.45 33.65
C GLY A 24 1.27 -59.42 32.12
N VAL A 25 2.00 -58.52 31.47
CA VAL A 25 2.65 -58.71 30.14
C VAL A 25 3.74 -57.65 30.04
N ILE A 26 4.98 -58.09 30.21
CA ILE A 26 6.17 -57.42 29.68
C ILE A 26 6.19 -57.80 28.20
N LEU A 27 5.91 -56.84 27.31
CA LEU A 27 6.20 -56.99 25.88
C LEU A 27 7.10 -55.84 25.44
N ALA A 28 8.24 -56.24 24.90
CA ALA A 28 9.27 -55.40 24.34
C ALA A 28 8.71 -54.52 23.20
N THR A 29 8.78 -53.19 23.36
CA THR A 29 8.73 -52.29 22.21
C THR A 29 10.15 -51.80 21.97
N ALA A 30 10.78 -52.49 21.04
CA ALA A 30 12.07 -52.13 20.47
C ALA A 30 12.07 -50.66 20.01
N MET A 31 13.22 -50.04 20.21
CA MET A 31 13.60 -48.73 19.71
C MET A 31 13.23 -48.59 18.23
N VAL A 32 12.24 -47.76 17.94
CA VAL A 32 12.20 -47.03 16.66
C VAL A 32 12.33 -45.56 17.03
N MET A 33 13.56 -45.14 17.33
CA MET A 33 13.93 -43.75 17.12
C MET A 33 13.93 -43.53 15.61
N VAL A 34 12.73 -43.33 15.03
CA VAL A 34 12.62 -42.66 13.74
C VAL A 34 13.25 -41.31 13.99
N GLY A 35 14.45 -41.12 13.47
CA GLY A 35 15.09 -39.83 13.42
C GLY A 35 14.17 -38.88 12.66
N LEU A 36 13.32 -38.16 13.38
CA LEU A 36 12.89 -36.84 12.96
C LEU A 36 14.16 -35.98 12.97
N GLN A 37 14.97 -36.14 11.93
CA GLN A 37 15.73 -35.02 11.41
C GLN A 37 14.66 -34.01 11.01
N ALA A 38 14.30 -33.14 11.97
CA ALA A 38 13.66 -31.89 11.65
C ALA A 38 14.56 -31.26 10.60
N ALA A 39 14.15 -31.35 9.34
CA ALA A 39 14.84 -30.70 8.26
C ALA A 39 14.97 -29.26 8.72
N ALA A 40 16.19 -28.83 9.06
CA ALA A 40 16.46 -27.47 9.47
C ALA A 40 15.76 -26.60 8.43
N PRO A 41 14.93 -25.62 8.85
CA PRO A 41 14.20 -24.80 7.91
C PRO A 41 15.21 -24.31 6.90
N ARG A 42 15.10 -24.81 5.66
CA ARG A 42 15.97 -24.35 4.57
C ARG A 42 15.76 -22.86 4.60
N ASN A 43 16.81 -22.11 4.96
CA ASN A 43 16.80 -20.67 4.90
C ASN A 43 16.42 -20.34 3.46
N ALA A 44 15.12 -20.07 3.24
CA ALA A 44 14.63 -19.70 1.94
C ALA A 44 15.42 -18.44 1.62
N ALA A 45 16.29 -18.52 0.61
CA ALA A 45 17.12 -17.40 0.22
C ALA A 45 16.19 -16.19 0.09
N ALA A 46 16.44 -15.15 0.89
CA ALA A 46 15.61 -13.98 0.94
C ALA A 46 15.46 -13.49 -0.50
N THR A 47 14.25 -13.60 -1.07
CA THR A 47 14.10 -13.22 -2.47
C THR A 47 14.31 -11.72 -2.55
N THR A 48 15.36 -11.32 -3.27
CA THR A 48 15.62 -9.92 -3.55
C THR A 48 14.38 -9.33 -4.19
N THR A 49 13.83 -8.27 -3.59
CA THR A 49 12.66 -7.59 -4.15
C THR A 49 13.05 -6.99 -5.50
N PRO A 50 12.33 -7.28 -6.59
CA PRO A 50 12.63 -6.68 -7.88
C PRO A 50 12.38 -5.17 -7.83
N ALA A 51 12.90 -4.46 -8.82
CA ALA A 51 12.44 -3.10 -9.06
C ALA A 51 10.95 -3.14 -9.42
N ILE A 52 10.13 -2.29 -8.79
CA ILE A 52 8.69 -2.19 -9.08
C ILE A 52 8.46 -0.80 -9.63
N TRP A 53 8.11 -0.76 -10.91
CA TRP A 53 7.82 0.48 -11.59
C TRP A 53 6.35 0.84 -11.45
N VAL A 54 6.08 2.14 -11.50
CA VAL A 54 4.74 2.72 -11.49
C VAL A 54 4.54 3.53 -12.76
N GLY A 55 3.40 3.33 -13.39
CA GLY A 55 3.02 3.96 -14.66
C GLY A 55 2.15 5.19 -14.46
N SER A 56 1.96 5.95 -15.54
CA SER A 56 1.08 7.12 -15.55
C SER A 56 -0.36 6.69 -15.28
N PRO A 57 -1.03 7.28 -14.27
CA PRO A 57 -2.40 6.90 -13.95
C PRO A 57 -3.42 7.45 -14.93
N ILE A 58 -3.03 8.42 -15.73
CA ILE A 58 -3.90 9.14 -16.66
C ILE A 58 -3.13 9.56 -17.91
N ARG A 59 -3.87 9.89 -18.98
CA ARG A 59 -3.31 10.60 -20.14
C ARG A 59 -3.29 12.10 -19.86
N GLY A 60 -2.28 12.80 -20.34
CA GLY A 60 -2.14 14.23 -20.10
C GLY A 60 -0.72 14.69 -20.36
N THR A 61 -0.20 15.60 -19.54
CA THR A 61 1.18 16.06 -19.57
C THR A 61 1.86 15.92 -18.22
N TRP A 62 3.16 15.66 -18.24
CA TRP A 62 4.02 15.68 -17.06
C TRP A 62 4.27 17.13 -16.63
N GLY A 63 3.72 17.55 -15.50
CA GLY A 63 3.71 18.96 -15.10
C GLY A 63 2.88 19.84 -16.05
N VAL A 64 2.73 21.09 -15.64
CA VAL A 64 2.08 22.15 -16.42
C VAL A 64 3.10 22.76 -17.39
N PRO A 65 2.85 22.76 -18.72
CA PRO A 65 3.76 23.35 -19.70
C PRO A 65 4.23 24.77 -19.31
N GLY A 66 5.55 24.97 -19.28
CA GLY A 66 6.16 26.26 -18.90
C GLY A 66 6.29 26.50 -17.39
N ASP A 67 5.74 25.63 -16.54
CA ASP A 67 5.80 25.76 -15.08
C ASP A 67 6.55 24.57 -14.46
N THR A 68 7.81 24.80 -14.10
CA THR A 68 8.65 23.78 -13.47
C THR A 68 8.23 23.47 -12.04
N SER A 69 7.50 24.37 -11.38
CA SER A 69 7.07 24.20 -9.98
C SER A 69 6.14 23.00 -9.77
N THR A 70 5.57 22.46 -10.84
CA THR A 70 4.67 21.30 -10.88
C THR A 70 5.38 19.96 -11.09
N THR A 71 6.72 19.96 -11.16
CA THR A 71 7.53 18.76 -11.43
C THR A 71 8.45 18.39 -10.27
N PRO A 72 8.83 17.10 -10.13
CA PRO A 72 9.71 16.67 -9.06
C PRO A 72 11.09 17.35 -9.12
N GLY A 73 11.61 17.73 -7.96
CA GLY A 73 12.97 18.26 -7.83
C GLY A 73 13.20 19.68 -8.37
N CYS A 74 12.14 20.41 -8.71
CA CYS A 74 12.22 21.85 -9.00
C CYS A 74 12.37 22.69 -7.71
N CYS A 75 12.50 24.03 -7.86
CA CYS A 75 12.71 24.98 -6.75
C CYS A 75 11.52 25.93 -6.58
N PRO A 76 11.14 26.29 -5.33
CA PRO A 76 11.24 25.41 -4.17
C PRO A 76 10.42 24.14 -4.47
N ALA A 77 10.89 22.98 -4.00
CA ALA A 77 10.32 21.66 -4.32
C ALA A 77 8.80 21.70 -4.51
N HIS A 78 8.31 21.18 -5.64
CA HIS A 78 6.89 20.96 -5.86
C HIS A 78 6.29 20.41 -4.58
N HIS A 79 5.19 21.03 -4.15
CA HIS A 79 4.64 20.78 -2.83
C HIS A 79 4.32 19.28 -2.66
N MET A 80 4.47 18.80 -1.44
CA MET A 80 4.03 17.47 -1.07
C MET A 80 2.73 17.62 -0.29
N LEU A 81 1.81 16.67 -0.45
CA LEU A 81 0.58 16.61 0.30
C LEU A 81 0.90 16.43 1.79
N PHE A 82 0.60 17.45 2.59
CA PHE A 82 0.79 17.44 4.04
C PHE A 82 0.03 16.30 4.75
N LYS A 83 -1.01 15.78 4.10
CA LYS A 83 -1.92 14.78 4.65
C LYS A 83 -1.60 13.36 4.20
N ALA A 84 -0.71 13.18 3.23
CA ALA A 84 -0.16 11.87 2.93
C ALA A 84 0.74 11.43 4.09
N SER A 85 0.41 10.30 4.72
CA SER A 85 1.15 9.83 5.89
C SER A 85 1.68 8.40 5.68
N PRO A 86 3.00 8.18 5.79
CA PRO A 86 4.05 9.19 5.96
C PRO A 86 4.26 10.02 4.69
N ARG A 87 5.05 11.11 4.80
CA ARG A 87 5.40 11.97 3.66
C ARG A 87 6.05 11.16 2.53
N ASN A 88 5.66 11.42 1.29
CA ASN A 88 6.22 10.73 0.12
C ASN A 88 7.60 11.29 -0.27
N ASP A 89 8.29 10.66 -1.21
CA ASP A 89 9.68 11.04 -1.57
C ASP A 89 9.74 12.10 -2.67
N TRP A 90 8.72 12.16 -3.52
CA TRP A 90 8.55 13.15 -4.57
C TRP A 90 7.09 13.24 -5.05
N SER A 91 6.75 14.35 -5.69
CA SER A 91 5.42 14.65 -6.23
C SER A 91 5.48 15.30 -7.62
N VAL A 92 4.40 15.18 -8.37
CA VAL A 92 4.18 15.82 -9.68
C VAL A 92 2.69 16.12 -9.87
N ASP A 93 2.37 17.22 -10.57
CA ASP A 93 1.03 17.43 -11.09
C ASP A 93 0.93 16.94 -12.53
N LEU A 94 -0.08 16.12 -12.82
CA LEU A 94 -0.39 15.65 -14.17
C LEU A 94 -1.52 16.49 -14.73
N SER A 95 -1.24 17.29 -15.76
CA SER A 95 -2.15 18.30 -16.30
C SER A 95 -2.62 17.97 -17.72
N SER A 96 -3.31 18.93 -18.36
CA SER A 96 -3.74 18.84 -19.77
C SER A 96 -4.54 17.58 -20.08
N ILE A 97 -5.38 17.17 -19.12
CA ILE A 97 -6.12 15.92 -19.19
C ILE A 97 -7.25 16.06 -20.22
N PRO A 98 -7.30 15.20 -21.26
CA PRO A 98 -8.34 15.27 -22.28
C PRO A 98 -9.75 15.17 -21.70
N SER A 99 -10.70 15.92 -22.25
CA SER A 99 -12.12 15.72 -21.94
C SER A 99 -12.54 14.29 -22.31
N GLY A 100 -13.23 13.61 -21.40
CA GLY A 100 -13.65 12.21 -21.58
C GLY A 100 -12.62 11.14 -21.22
N ASP A 101 -11.39 11.50 -20.86
CA ASP A 101 -10.37 10.57 -20.34
C ASP A 101 -9.88 10.98 -18.95
N ASP A 102 -10.83 11.17 -18.04
CA ASP A 102 -10.56 11.60 -16.66
C ASP A 102 -10.46 10.44 -15.66
N ARG A 103 -10.49 9.18 -16.12
CA ARG A 103 -10.36 8.03 -15.21
C ARG A 103 -8.91 7.87 -14.76
N VAL A 104 -8.70 7.99 -13.45
CA VAL A 104 -7.42 7.78 -12.77
C VAL A 104 -7.28 6.31 -12.42
N LEU A 105 -6.23 5.67 -12.92
CA LEU A 105 -5.99 4.23 -12.78
C LEU A 105 -4.64 3.93 -12.12
N LEU A 106 -4.54 2.79 -11.45
CA LEU A 106 -3.28 2.29 -10.90
C LEU A 106 -2.57 1.37 -11.91
N TYR A 107 -1.29 1.64 -12.16
CA TYR A 107 -0.39 0.75 -12.89
C TYR A 107 0.91 0.55 -12.10
N ALA A 108 1.13 -0.66 -11.61
CA ALA A 108 2.36 -1.08 -10.97
C ALA A 108 2.73 -2.50 -11.42
N ALA A 109 4.00 -2.71 -11.75
CA ALA A 109 4.50 -4.00 -12.17
C ALA A 109 5.99 -4.18 -11.78
N PRO A 110 6.44 -5.42 -11.55
CA PRO A 110 7.85 -5.70 -11.37
C PRO A 110 8.62 -5.53 -12.68
N SER A 111 9.93 -5.30 -12.59
CA SER A 111 10.84 -5.26 -13.74
C SER A 111 10.92 -6.60 -14.48
N ASP A 112 10.72 -7.71 -13.77
CA ASP A 112 10.58 -9.05 -14.34
C ASP A 112 9.11 -9.49 -14.33
N GLY A 113 8.51 -9.57 -15.53
CA GLY A 113 7.12 -9.94 -15.71
C GLY A 113 6.74 -11.31 -15.13
N ARG A 114 7.69 -12.24 -14.96
CA ARG A 114 7.44 -13.54 -14.32
C ARG A 114 7.05 -13.41 -12.85
N LEU A 115 7.38 -12.27 -12.23
CA LEU A 115 7.07 -11.96 -10.84
C LEU A 115 5.74 -11.20 -10.68
N ALA A 116 4.99 -11.02 -11.77
CA ALA A 116 3.74 -10.26 -11.82
C ALA A 116 2.71 -10.67 -10.75
N SER A 117 2.58 -11.96 -10.45
CA SER A 117 1.63 -12.49 -9.47
C SER A 117 2.03 -12.22 -8.01
N ARG A 118 3.30 -11.87 -7.76
CA ARG A 118 3.84 -11.57 -6.43
C ARG A 118 3.63 -10.11 -6.03
N VAL A 119 3.30 -9.24 -7.00
CA VAL A 119 2.95 -7.85 -6.75
C VAL A 119 1.44 -7.72 -6.54
N SER A 120 1.04 -7.08 -5.44
CA SER A 120 -0.36 -6.76 -5.15
C SER A 120 -0.50 -5.32 -4.65
N ALA A 121 -1.74 -4.81 -4.59
CA ALA A 121 -2.02 -3.45 -4.17
C ALA A 121 -3.21 -3.39 -3.19
N ARG A 122 -3.11 -2.53 -2.18
CA ARG A 122 -4.16 -2.29 -1.18
C ARG A 122 -4.27 -0.81 -0.85
N VAL A 123 -5.49 -0.33 -0.67
CA VAL A 123 -5.72 1.05 -0.24
C VAL A 123 -5.26 1.20 1.21
N LEU A 124 -4.39 2.17 1.49
CA LEU A 124 -3.86 2.45 2.83
C LEU A 124 -4.55 3.64 3.49
N GLN A 125 -4.90 4.64 2.69
CA GLN A 125 -5.44 5.90 3.20
C GLN A 125 -6.48 6.43 2.22
N LEU A 126 -7.59 6.89 2.77
CA LEU A 126 -8.63 7.65 2.09
C LEU A 126 -8.87 8.92 2.90
N ILE A 127 -8.84 10.08 2.25
CA ILE A 127 -9.21 11.35 2.85
C ILE A 127 -10.19 12.02 1.90
N ASP A 128 -11.41 12.27 2.36
CA ASP A 128 -12.48 12.81 1.54
C ASP A 128 -12.49 14.35 1.58
N ASP A 129 -12.66 14.99 0.41
CA ASP A 129 -12.72 16.44 0.17
C ASP A 129 -11.73 17.29 0.97
N ASN A 130 -10.48 16.82 1.02
CA ASN A 130 -9.51 17.40 1.94
C ASN A 130 -8.07 17.13 1.48
N ALA A 131 -7.82 17.06 0.17
CA ALA A 131 -6.48 16.94 -0.40
C ALA A 131 -5.61 18.18 -0.11
N CYS A 132 -6.21 19.38 -0.13
CA CYS A 132 -5.52 20.65 0.06
C CYS A 132 -5.11 20.93 1.50
N ARG A 133 -4.08 21.74 1.74
CA ARG A 133 -3.57 22.01 3.10
C ARG A 133 -4.65 22.51 4.06
N TYR A 134 -5.52 23.41 3.60
CA TYR A 134 -6.53 24.08 4.45
C TYR A 134 -7.96 23.54 4.30
N GLY A 135 -8.17 22.50 3.48
CA GLY A 135 -9.51 21.96 3.22
C GLY A 135 -9.84 21.89 1.74
N GLY A 136 -10.73 20.97 1.36
CA GLY A 136 -11.21 20.84 -0.02
C GLY A 136 -10.18 20.25 -0.99
N GLY A 137 -10.44 20.49 -2.27
CA GLY A 137 -9.57 20.08 -3.37
C GLY A 137 -9.78 18.64 -3.82
N GLY A 138 -10.94 18.05 -3.51
CA GLY A 138 -11.23 16.66 -3.82
C GLY A 138 -10.53 15.68 -2.88
N ASP A 139 -10.60 14.40 -3.24
CA ASP A 139 -10.16 13.32 -2.37
C ASP A 139 -8.67 13.01 -2.56
N LEU A 140 -8.11 12.38 -1.53
CA LEU A 140 -6.77 11.78 -1.54
C LEU A 140 -6.89 10.27 -1.32
N VAL A 141 -6.22 9.50 -2.18
CA VAL A 141 -6.13 8.05 -2.13
C VAL A 141 -4.66 7.63 -2.10
N THR A 142 -4.23 6.97 -1.04
CA THR A 142 -2.91 6.31 -1.00
C THR A 142 -3.09 4.81 -1.15
N VAL A 143 -2.37 4.23 -2.11
CA VAL A 143 -2.30 2.79 -2.34
C VAL A 143 -0.92 2.27 -1.97
N GLY A 144 -0.88 1.25 -1.12
CA GLY A 144 0.33 0.49 -0.83
C GLY A 144 0.55 -0.59 -1.88
N ILE A 145 1.79 -0.71 -2.34
CA ILE A 145 2.22 -1.76 -3.27
C ILE A 145 3.07 -2.77 -2.51
N TYR A 146 2.72 -4.04 -2.66
CA TYR A 146 3.28 -5.14 -1.91
C TYR A 146 4.00 -6.10 -2.84
N PHE A 147 5.09 -6.68 -2.37
CA PHE A 147 5.77 -7.82 -3.00
C PHE A 147 5.88 -8.95 -1.97
N ASP A 148 5.32 -10.12 -2.29
CA ASP A 148 5.18 -11.24 -1.35
C ASP A 148 4.53 -10.82 -0.02
N ASN A 149 3.46 -10.03 -0.10
CA ASN A 149 2.73 -9.51 1.08
C ASN A 149 3.53 -8.55 1.98
N VAL A 150 4.75 -8.15 1.61
CA VAL A 150 5.51 -7.11 2.30
C VAL A 150 5.28 -5.76 1.62
N LEU A 151 4.90 -4.73 2.38
CA LEU A 151 4.76 -3.38 1.84
C LEU A 151 6.12 -2.88 1.36
N ARG A 152 6.17 -2.46 0.09
CA ARG A 152 7.41 -2.05 -0.57
C ARG A 152 7.44 -0.58 -0.93
N GLY A 153 6.28 0.00 -1.19
CA GLY A 153 6.16 1.43 -1.44
C GLY A 153 4.70 1.85 -1.51
N ARG A 154 4.49 3.14 -1.76
CA ARG A 154 3.19 3.77 -1.81
C ARG A 154 3.07 4.65 -3.03
N VAL A 155 1.84 4.76 -3.52
CA VAL A 155 1.46 5.67 -4.59
C VAL A 155 0.26 6.47 -4.09
N THR A 156 0.37 7.79 -4.11
CA THR A 156 -0.71 8.68 -3.66
C THR A 156 -1.26 9.46 -4.85
N PHE A 157 -2.58 9.50 -4.93
CA PHE A 157 -3.36 10.26 -5.90
C PHE A 157 -4.19 11.28 -5.13
N ALA A 158 -4.13 12.54 -5.50
CA ALA A 158 -5.01 13.57 -4.97
C ALA A 158 -5.68 14.33 -6.10
N HIS A 159 -6.64 15.18 -5.73
CA HIS A 159 -7.46 15.95 -6.67
C HIS A 159 -8.34 15.04 -7.52
N VAL A 160 -8.87 13.99 -6.90
CA VAL A 160 -9.75 13.01 -7.53
C VAL A 160 -11.14 13.01 -6.90
N ALA A 161 -12.18 12.84 -7.72
CA ALA A 161 -13.46 12.33 -7.28
C ALA A 161 -13.32 10.81 -7.13
N ARG A 162 -13.10 10.34 -5.90
CA ARG A 162 -12.69 8.96 -5.64
C ARG A 162 -13.76 7.96 -6.05
N ASN A 163 -13.31 6.78 -6.50
CA ASN A 163 -14.17 5.61 -6.67
C ASN A 163 -14.84 5.25 -5.32
N PRO A 164 -16.18 5.33 -5.20
CA PRO A 164 -16.88 5.12 -3.96
C PRO A 164 -16.85 3.66 -3.48
N ALA A 165 -16.35 2.72 -4.28
CA ALA A 165 -16.15 1.33 -3.88
C ALA A 165 -14.83 1.10 -3.12
N LEU A 166 -13.87 2.05 -3.15
CA LEU A 166 -12.61 1.91 -2.42
C LEU A 166 -12.85 1.92 -0.90
N ARG A 167 -12.15 1.05 -0.19
CA ARG A 167 -12.16 0.93 1.27
C ARG A 167 -10.72 0.83 1.75
N VAL A 168 -10.40 1.44 2.89
CA VAL A 168 -9.11 1.23 3.55
C VAL A 168 -8.90 -0.27 3.80
N ASN A 169 -7.69 -0.75 3.55
CA ASN A 169 -7.28 -2.17 3.51
C ASN A 169 -7.90 -3.02 2.39
N GLY A 170 -8.81 -2.45 1.58
CA GLY A 170 -9.38 -3.12 0.42
C GLY A 170 -8.33 -3.37 -0.66
N THR A 171 -8.43 -4.52 -1.32
CA THR A 171 -7.58 -4.86 -2.47
C THR A 171 -7.99 -4.05 -3.69
N ILE A 172 -7.01 -3.62 -4.48
CA ILE A 172 -7.24 -2.99 -5.78
C ILE A 172 -6.34 -3.66 -6.82
N SER A 173 -6.81 -3.77 -8.07
CA SER A 173 -5.95 -4.25 -9.15
C SER A 173 -4.74 -3.33 -9.31
N ARG A 174 -3.53 -3.90 -9.25
CA ARG A 174 -2.30 -3.17 -9.57
C ARG A 174 -2.19 -2.78 -11.05
N TRP A 175 -3.06 -3.30 -11.90
CA TRP A 175 -3.03 -3.08 -13.34
C TRP A 175 -4.42 -2.65 -13.82
N GLY A 176 -4.59 -1.35 -13.99
CA GLY A 176 -5.86 -0.73 -14.40
C GLY A 176 -6.91 -0.61 -13.29
N GLY A 177 -6.53 -0.76 -12.01
CA GLY A 177 -7.46 -0.56 -10.90
C GLY A 177 -7.96 0.88 -10.84
N TRP A 178 -9.28 1.08 -10.75
CA TRP A 178 -9.89 2.40 -10.81
C TRP A 178 -9.83 3.12 -9.45
N ILE A 179 -9.06 4.22 -9.41
CA ILE A 179 -8.88 5.07 -8.24
C ILE A 179 -10.03 6.06 -8.09
N GLY A 180 -10.46 6.64 -9.21
CA GLY A 180 -11.49 7.67 -9.28
C GLY A 180 -11.44 8.39 -10.62
N ASN A 181 -12.10 9.54 -10.67
CA ASN A 181 -11.99 10.47 -11.79
C ASN A 181 -11.25 11.72 -11.34
N VAL A 182 -10.70 12.48 -12.27
CA VAL A 182 -10.14 13.80 -11.98
C VAL A 182 -11.25 14.69 -11.43
N ASP A 183 -10.98 15.34 -10.30
CA ASP A 183 -11.93 16.31 -9.76
C ASP A 183 -11.87 17.59 -10.61
N ARG A 184 -13.00 17.94 -11.21
CA ARG A 184 -13.15 19.17 -12.02
C ARG A 184 -13.72 20.33 -11.21
N GLY A 185 -14.20 20.07 -10.00
CA GLY A 185 -14.84 21.02 -9.10
C GLY A 185 -13.91 21.61 -8.03
N ILE A 186 -12.59 21.42 -8.16
CA ILE A 186 -11.59 21.91 -7.21
C ILE A 186 -11.73 23.43 -7.06
N ARG A 187 -12.30 23.85 -5.93
CA ARG A 187 -12.46 25.26 -5.58
C ARG A 187 -11.08 25.88 -5.39
N ARG A 188 -10.96 27.16 -5.74
CA ARG A 188 -9.71 27.92 -5.59
C ARG A 188 -9.30 27.98 -4.12
N ASP A 189 -8.15 27.38 -3.80
CA ASP A 189 -7.45 27.51 -2.52
C ASP A 189 -6.05 28.09 -2.82
N PRO A 190 -5.61 29.18 -2.16
CA PRO A 190 -4.26 29.72 -2.31
C PRO A 190 -3.12 28.72 -2.05
N ALA A 191 -3.40 27.63 -1.34
CA ALA A 191 -2.46 26.56 -1.02
C ALA A 191 -2.61 25.32 -1.92
N CYS A 192 -3.42 25.39 -2.97
CA CYS A 192 -3.57 24.34 -3.97
C CYS A 192 -3.56 24.87 -5.39
N TRP A 193 -2.98 24.09 -6.29
CA TRP A 193 -3.14 24.38 -7.70
C TRP A 193 -4.62 24.23 -8.11
N THR A 194 -5.08 25.11 -8.98
CA THR A 194 -6.48 25.15 -9.43
C THR A 194 -6.62 24.65 -10.85
N GLY A 195 -7.70 23.91 -11.10
CA GLY A 195 -8.03 23.36 -12.41
C GLY A 195 -7.95 21.83 -12.44
N PRO A 196 -8.45 21.17 -13.49
CA PRO A 196 -8.46 19.71 -13.56
C PRO A 196 -7.05 19.12 -13.69
N HIS A 197 -6.63 18.38 -12.66
CA HIS A 197 -5.35 17.69 -12.63
C HIS A 197 -5.33 16.53 -11.65
N VAL A 198 -4.28 15.71 -11.72
CA VAL A 198 -3.98 14.70 -10.70
C VAL A 198 -2.66 15.06 -10.05
N HIS A 199 -2.67 15.30 -8.74
CA HIS A 199 -1.44 15.34 -7.98
C HIS A 199 -1.02 13.92 -7.63
N PHE A 200 0.20 13.56 -7.98
CA PHE A 200 0.70 12.20 -7.91
C PHE A 200 2.01 12.17 -7.12
N GLU A 201 2.08 11.29 -6.12
CA GLU A 201 3.26 11.12 -5.28
C GLU A 201 3.67 9.65 -5.17
N MET A 202 4.96 9.43 -4.98
CA MET A 202 5.52 8.09 -4.77
C MET A 202 6.44 8.03 -3.55
N ARG A 203 6.44 6.86 -2.91
CA ARG A 203 7.33 6.54 -1.80
C ARG A 203 7.86 5.12 -1.88
N ALA A 204 9.12 4.91 -1.51
CA ALA A 204 9.67 3.60 -1.18
C ALA A 204 9.66 3.37 0.34
N GLU A 205 9.41 2.13 0.79
CA GLU A 205 9.54 1.77 2.21
C GLU A 205 10.99 1.49 2.62
N ARG A 206 11.84 1.16 1.65
CA ARG A 206 13.28 1.00 1.86
C ARG A 206 13.98 1.91 0.86
N GLU A 207 14.83 2.80 1.38
CA GLU A 207 15.53 3.86 0.64
C GLU A 207 14.59 4.99 0.20
N TYR A 208 14.54 5.30 -1.09
CA TYR A 208 13.66 6.32 -1.67
C TYR A 208 13.11 5.82 -3.01
N SER A 209 12.02 6.41 -3.44
CA SER A 209 11.51 6.27 -4.80
C SER A 209 12.16 7.32 -5.70
N CYS A 210 12.15 7.05 -7.00
CA CYS A 210 12.67 7.97 -8.00
C CYS A 210 11.68 8.18 -9.14
N TRP A 211 11.84 9.28 -9.88
CA TRP A 211 11.08 9.51 -11.12
C TRP A 211 11.93 9.34 -12.38
N ASN A 212 11.25 9.11 -13.50
CA ASN A 212 11.84 8.97 -14.81
C ASN A 212 12.61 10.24 -15.24
N LYS A 213 13.95 10.11 -15.37
CA LYS A 213 14.86 11.20 -15.75
C LYS A 213 14.61 11.79 -17.15
N GLY A 214 13.92 11.06 -18.02
CA GLY A 214 13.60 11.48 -19.38
C GLY A 214 12.37 12.38 -19.48
N LEU A 215 11.57 12.49 -18.41
CA LEU A 215 10.39 13.35 -18.40
C LEU A 215 10.78 14.80 -18.14
N ARG A 216 10.20 15.70 -18.93
CA ARG A 216 10.31 17.15 -18.80
C ARG A 216 8.92 17.75 -18.73
N THR A 217 8.82 18.95 -18.18
CA THR A 217 7.58 19.72 -18.14
C THR A 217 6.93 19.79 -19.52
N GLY A 218 5.66 19.41 -19.60
CA GLY A 218 4.88 19.38 -20.84
C GLY A 218 5.02 18.12 -21.68
N ASN A 219 5.86 17.15 -21.30
CA ASN A 219 5.92 15.86 -21.99
C ASN A 219 4.54 15.18 -21.98
N GLY A 220 4.07 14.73 -23.14
CA GLY A 220 2.85 13.97 -23.26
C GLY A 220 2.93 12.63 -22.52
N LEU A 221 1.85 12.29 -21.81
CA LEU A 221 1.69 11.04 -21.09
C LEU A 221 0.53 10.26 -21.68
N SER A 222 0.80 8.99 -21.94
CA SER A 222 -0.17 7.93 -22.15
C SER A 222 -0.27 7.09 -20.89
N ARG A 223 -1.41 6.39 -20.73
CA ARG A 223 -1.55 5.38 -19.68
C ARG A 223 -0.40 4.38 -19.80
N SER A 224 0.13 3.93 -18.68
CA SER A 224 1.29 3.03 -18.57
C SER A 224 2.66 3.60 -18.96
N ASN A 225 2.80 4.88 -19.32
CA ASN A 225 4.14 5.49 -19.39
C ASN A 225 4.85 5.36 -18.03
N PHE A 226 6.08 4.88 -18.03
CA PHE A 226 6.90 4.76 -16.83
C PHE A 226 7.11 6.14 -16.17
N LEU A 227 6.61 6.30 -14.94
CA LEU A 227 6.82 7.52 -14.14
C LEU A 227 7.97 7.38 -13.15
N GLY A 228 8.19 6.18 -12.60
CA GLY A 228 9.22 6.00 -11.58
C GLY A 228 9.23 4.62 -10.94
N PHE A 229 10.19 4.41 -10.03
CA PHE A 229 10.32 3.19 -9.24
C PHE A 229 9.96 3.45 -7.78
N ILE A 230 9.19 2.54 -7.17
CA ILE A 230 8.94 2.50 -5.70
C ILE A 230 9.83 1.47 -4.98
N THR A 231 10.53 0.64 -5.74
CA THR A 231 11.66 -0.19 -5.31
C THR A 231 12.59 -0.34 -6.48
N GLY A 232 13.87 -0.62 -6.23
CA GLY A 232 14.82 -0.90 -7.30
C GLY A 232 16.14 -0.20 -7.08
N PRO A 233 16.78 0.35 -8.13
CA PRO A 233 18.14 0.84 -8.05
C PRO A 233 18.26 1.89 -6.96
N THR A 234 19.33 1.77 -6.17
CA THR A 234 19.41 2.42 -4.88
C THR A 234 19.47 3.93 -4.99
N THR A 235 18.48 4.60 -4.43
CA THR A 235 18.41 6.08 -4.41
C THR A 235 18.77 6.56 -3.01
N ALA A 236 19.70 7.51 -2.92
CA ALA A 236 20.27 7.95 -1.65
C ALA A 236 19.42 9.01 -0.92
N ARG A 237 18.47 9.68 -1.59
CA ARG A 237 17.65 10.75 -0.99
C ARG A 237 16.30 10.91 -1.69
N SER A 238 15.40 11.64 -1.04
CA SER A 238 14.15 12.13 -1.62
C SER A 238 14.42 13.02 -2.83
N SER A 239 13.41 13.23 -3.65
CA SER A 239 13.50 14.10 -4.82
C SER A 239 14.66 13.70 -5.76
N GLN A 240 14.80 12.42 -6.13
CA GLN A 240 15.80 11.95 -7.10
C GLN A 240 15.24 11.38 -8.40
N ARG A 241 15.96 11.64 -9.49
CA ARG A 241 15.80 10.96 -10.77
C ARG A 241 16.27 9.52 -10.68
N CYS A 242 15.62 8.61 -11.38
CA CYS A 242 16.05 7.23 -11.50
C CYS A 242 17.39 7.14 -12.25
N PRO A 243 18.28 6.20 -11.89
CA PRO A 243 19.56 5.98 -12.57
C PRO A 243 19.46 5.72 -14.07
#